data_AF-A0A942MY20-F1
#
_entry.id   AF-A0A942MY20-F1
#
_cell.length_a   1.000
_cell.length_b   1.000
_cell.length_c   1.000
_cell.angle_alpha   90.00
_cell.angle_beta   90.00
_cell.angle_gamma   90.00
#
_symmetry.space_group_name_H-M   'P 1'
#
loop_
_entity.id
_entity.type
_entity.pdbx_description
1 polymer ?
#
loop_
_entity_poly.entity_id
_entity_poly.type
_entity_poly.pdbx_seq_one_letter_code
_entity_poly.pdbx_strand_id
1 'polypeptide(L)' 'MVTLKEKYVIDKQGNRTNVMLEISEYHQLLEELEELDSLRAYDAAKNSGDEIIPFEQAISEIEKSRA' A
#
# COMPACT_ATOMS: atom_id res chain seq x y z
N MET A 1 12.12 5.77 -6.57
CA MET A 1 12.93 4.55 -6.41
C MET A 1 13.63 4.64 -5.07
N VAL A 2 13.10 3.94 -4.07
CA VAL A 2 13.69 3.94 -2.72
C VAL A 2 15.06 3.27 -2.80
N THR A 3 16.10 3.96 -2.36
CA THR A 3 17.44 3.39 -2.23
C THR A 3 17.68 3.13 -0.75
N LEU A 4 17.55 1.88 -0.34
CA LEU A 4 17.81 1.44 1.03
C LEU A 4 19.32 1.17 1.21
N LYS A 5 19.85 1.47 2.40
CA LYS A 5 21.21 1.08 2.80
C LYS A 5 21.16 -0.09 3.76
N GLU A 6 20.61 -1.20 3.30
CA GLU A 6 20.40 -2.34 4.16
C GLU A 6 21.68 -3.07 4.56
N LYS A 7 21.69 -3.57 5.80
CA LYS A 7 22.71 -4.49 6.30
C LYS A 7 22.09 -5.87 6.49
N TYR A 8 22.83 -6.92 6.18
CA TYR A 8 22.34 -8.29 6.29
C TYR A 8 22.96 -9.02 7.48
N VAL A 9 22.14 -9.79 8.20
CA VAL A 9 22.60 -10.77 9.17
C VAL A 9 22.78 -12.10 8.44
N ILE A 10 23.98 -12.65 8.53
CA ILE A 10 24.38 -13.89 7.84
C ILE A 10 24.48 -15.03 8.87
N ASP A 11 23.88 -16.18 8.56
CA ASP A 11 24.02 -17.39 9.39
C ASP A 11 25.39 -18.08 9.20
N LYS A 12 25.59 -19.21 9.89
CA LYS A 12 26.85 -19.97 9.79
C LYS A 12 27.06 -20.65 8.44
N GLN A 13 26.00 -20.82 7.66
CA GLN A 13 26.01 -21.42 6.32
C GLN A 13 26.21 -20.37 5.22
N GLY A 14 26.24 -19.08 5.57
CA GLY A 14 26.40 -17.98 4.62
C GLY A 14 25.07 -17.41 4.10
N ASN A 15 23.93 -17.84 4.63
CA ASN A 15 22.63 -17.35 4.17
C ASN A 15 22.25 -16.04 4.84
N ARG A 16 21.69 -15.10 4.07
CA ARG A 16 21.06 -13.87 4.57
C ARG A 16 19.74 -14.24 5.23
N THR A 17 19.67 -14.16 6.55
CA THR A 17 18.48 -14.55 7.31
C THR A 17 17.64 -13.35 7.73
N ASN A 18 18.27 -12.20 7.93
CA ASN A 18 17.59 -10.98 8.36
C ASN A 18 18.19 -9.76 7.65
N VAL A 19 17.38 -8.71 7.56
CA VAL A 19 17.76 -7.38 7.05
C VAL A 19 17.63 -6.37 8.18
N MET A 20 18.59 -5.46 8.29
CA MET A 20 18.60 -4.37 9.26
C MET A 20 18.67 -3.06 8.51
N LEU A 21 17.70 -2.19 8.80
CA LEU A 21 17.54 -0.87 8.21
C LEU A 21 17.61 0.18 9.32
N GLU A 22 17.99 1.41 8.96
CA GLU A 22 17.70 2.53 9.85
C GLU A 22 16.18 2.71 9.97
N ILE A 23 15.72 3.18 11.13
CA ILE A 23 14.28 3.33 11.38
C ILE A 23 13.62 4.32 10.40
N SER A 24 14.36 5.33 9.96
CA SER A 24 13.93 6.28 8.92
C SER A 24 13.70 5.59 7.57
N GLU A 25 14.63 4.73 7.16
CA GLU A 25 14.53 3.97 5.90
C GLU A 25 13.37 2.96 5.96
N TYR A 26 13.15 2.34 7.11
CA TYR A 26 12.00 1.46 7.31
C TYR A 26 10.67 2.22 7.21
N HIS A 27 10.54 3.40 7.83
CA HIS A 27 9.33 4.21 7.69
C HIS A 27 9.11 4.70 6.26
N GLN A 28 10.17 5.11 5.56
CA GLN A 28 10.07 5.49 4.15
C GLN A 28 9.58 4.30 3.29
N LEU A 29 10.07 3.09 3.56
CA LEU A 29 9.59 1.88 2.88
C LEU A 29 8.09 1.64 3.13
N LEU A 30 7.61 1.85 4.35
CA LEU A 30 6.19 1.70 4.66
C LEU A 30 5.31 2.74 3.95
N GLU A 31 5.76 3.99 3.88
CA GLU A 31 5.04 5.07 3.19
C GLU A 31 4.88 4.78 1.70
N GLU A 32 5.96 4.32 1.05
CA GLU A 32 5.94 3.97 -0.38
C GLU A 32 5.10 2.72 -0.66
N LEU A 33 4.99 1.80 0.31
CA LEU A 33 4.08 0.66 0.21
C LEU A 33 2.61 1.10 0.30
N GLU A 34 2.27 2.05 1.17
CA GLU A 34 0.92 2.62 1.28
C GLU A 34 0.51 3.34 -0.01
N GLU A 35 1.42 4.10 -0.63
CA GLU A 35 1.20 4.72 -1.92
C GLU A 35 0.95 3.67 -3.01
N LEU A 36 1.75 2.59 -3.04
CA LEU A 36 1.57 1.51 -4.00
C LEU A 36 0.23 0.79 -3.83
N ASP A 37 -0.21 0.56 -2.60
CA ASP A 37 -1.51 -0.05 -2.34
C ASP A 37 -2.67 0.88 -2.75
N SER A 38 -2.51 2.19 -2.60
CA SER A 38 -3.46 3.18 -3.13
C SER A 38 -3.56 3.12 -4.66
N LEU A 39 -2.43 2.98 -5.37
CA LEU A 39 -2.43 2.80 -6.82
C LEU A 39 -3.12 1.50 -7.24
N ARG A 40 -2.86 0.39 -6.54
CA ARG A 40 -3.54 -0.88 -6.80
C ARG A 40 -5.05 -0.80 -6.57
N ALA A 41 -5.48 -0.12 -5.50
CA ALA A 41 -6.89 0.09 -5.21
C ALA A 41 -7.57 0.93 -6.31
N TYR A 42 -6.90 1.98 -6.80
CA TYR A 42 -7.37 2.76 -7.93
C TYR A 42 -7.54 1.92 -9.19
N ASP A 43 -6.52 1.12 -9.56
CA ASP A 43 -6.60 0.25 -10.74
C ASP A 43 -7.71 -0.80 -10.60
N ALA A 44 -7.86 -1.40 -9.41
CA ALA A 44 -8.95 -2.32 -9.14
C ALA A 44 -10.32 -1.65 -9.29
N ALA A 45 -10.50 -0.45 -8.74
CA ALA A 45 -11.74 0.32 -8.87
C ALA A 45 -12.01 0.78 -10.31
N LYS A 46 -10.98 1.06 -11.11
CA LYS A 46 -11.15 1.38 -12.53
C LYS A 46 -11.53 0.17 -13.37
N ASN A 47 -11.06 -1.01 -12.99
CA ASN A 47 -11.29 -2.26 -13.69
C ASN A 47 -12.51 -3.04 -13.18
N SER A 48 -13.17 -2.61 -12.09
CA SER A 48 -14.30 -3.32 -11.50
C SER A 48 -15.55 -3.32 -12.39
N GLY A 49 -15.65 -2.35 -13.31
CA GLY A 49 -16.86 -2.15 -14.11
C GLY A 49 -18.04 -1.61 -13.30
N ASP A 50 -17.77 -1.04 -12.11
CA ASP A 50 -18.80 -0.44 -11.26
C ASP A 50 -19.49 0.73 -11.97
N GLU A 51 -20.74 0.97 -11.57
CA GLU A 51 -21.53 2.08 -12.08
C GLU A 51 -20.90 3.42 -11.69
N ILE A 52 -20.75 4.30 -12.68
CA ILE A 52 -20.24 5.66 -12.48
C ILE A 52 -21.44 6.58 -12.26
N ILE A 53 -21.70 6.92 -11.00
CA ILE A 53 -22.76 7.86 -10.60
C ILE A 53 -22.16 9.15 -10.01
N PRO A 54 -22.88 10.28 -10.03
CA PRO A 54 -22.47 11.51 -9.33
C PRO A 54 -22.27 11.29 -7.83
N PHE A 55 -21.33 12.02 -7.24
CA PHE A 55 -20.97 11.89 -5.82
C PHE A 55 -22.17 12.10 -4.89
N GLU A 56 -22.98 13.13 -5.16
CA GLU A 56 -24.17 13.45 -4.36
C GLU A 56 -25.20 12.31 -4.40
N GLN A 57 -25.34 11.63 -5.54
CA GLN A 57 -26.21 10.47 -5.67
C GLN A 57 -25.68 9.30 -4.82
N ALA A 58 -24.38 8.98 -4.93
CA ALA A 58 -23.76 7.90 -4.16
C ALA A 58 -23.95 8.09 -2.65
N ILE A 59 -23.71 9.31 -2.14
CA ILE A 59 -23.91 9.62 -0.71
C ILE A 59 -25.39 9.45 -0.32
N SER A 60 -26.33 9.92 -1.15
CA SER A 60 -27.77 9.75 -0.86
C SER A 60 -28.19 8.29 -0.77
N GLU A 61 -27.66 7.43 -1.66
CA GLU A 61 -27.95 5.99 -1.66
C GLU A 61 -27.35 5.28 -0.45
N ILE A 62 -26.10 5.60 -0.08
CA ILE A 62 -25.43 5.04 1.10
C ILE A 62 -26.20 5.39 2.37
N GLU A 63 -26.56 6.66 2.58
CA GLU A 63 -27.27 7.08 3.79
C GLU A 63 -28.67 6.47 3.89
N LYS A 64 -29.38 6.29 2.75
CA LYS A 64 -30.66 5.56 2.73
C LYS A 64 -30.51 4.09 3.12
N SER A 65 -29.40 3.45 2.77
CA SER A 65 -29.16 2.03 3.12
C SER A 65 -28.84 1.79 4.60
N ARG A 66 -28.45 2.85 5.32
CA ARG A 66 -28.08 2.83 6.75
C ARG A 66 -29.25 3.13 7.70
N ALA A 67 -30.35 3.68 7.18
CA ALA A 67 -31.57 4.05 7.92
C ALA A 67 -32.55 2.88 8.03
#